data_AF-A0A9P6V2C1-F1
#
_entry.id   AF-A0A9P6V2C1-F1
#
_cell.length_a   1.000
_cell.length_b   1.000
_cell.length_c   1.000
_cell.angle_alpha   90.00
_cell.angle_beta   90.00
_cell.angle_gamma   90.00
#
_symmetry.space_group_name_H-M   'P 1'
#
loop_
_entity.id
_entity.type
_entity.pdbx_description
1 polymer ?
#
loop_
_entity_poly.entity_id
_entity_poly.type
_entity_poly.pdbx_seq_one_letter_code
_entity_poly.pdbx_strand_id
1 'polypeptide(L)'
;MIILTLILPGLLAVVSSVYADVTYNLVGFPDKTGNSFAVEIDDKRYPLRKSKTTVPLWSGVATGASTSSSYRYVELDNQGSVVKSEKFLRSLENAGASATLNEFFDRKTTITKLPTIKQVYKDIRTKPSKAFDDSQIATIDLTVVQKDFDQMLAEPLVEHKLTAGFSFVNANNVYSVGKVKLKVSGHASRKYNKVSMGIDFDVAKGETFFDRPSIKLRAERTDSTMIREKLYIDILNSVGVPTTQGSYARVYVNGKPLGLFLMAEKIEAPFLMNTVHHGEIKDMSALGTLYQINSGKSGTGRWAALTYLGSSTADYDLALYKNQFINGKPSDEPMKQLIPFMKDLQDWNSASTGGVEYWNQRLDLQGFLRSMAVEYLTGAWDSFWWRANNYFMYFNPQRNVWQFLPTDFDHTFTNGNREGVETTYKKFGQTPPVKFPLVDKLIHENKDTIREFENILLAITNGAFNKAVLNPRINAFVTQIEQDVIWDYTIDRSNRAGVDPKWTIEIFRKTINDPGKSLKAWINNRAESVPSQVGKSSA
;
A
#
# COMPACT_ATOMS: atom_id res chain seq x y z
N MET A 1 -34.55 -75.95 -6.88
CA MET A 1 -33.47 -75.15 -7.50
C MET A 1 -33.98 -74.68 -8.86
N ILE A 2 -34.61 -73.50 -8.90
CA ILE A 2 -35.06 -72.83 -10.13
C ILE A 2 -34.54 -71.40 -9.99
N ILE A 3 -33.60 -71.04 -10.87
CA ILE A 3 -32.93 -69.75 -10.92
C ILE A 3 -33.88 -68.76 -11.60
N LEU A 4 -34.31 -67.73 -10.88
CA LEU A 4 -35.04 -66.61 -11.44
C LEU A 4 -34.02 -65.54 -11.87
N THR A 5 -33.75 -65.47 -13.17
CA THR A 5 -32.88 -64.45 -13.77
C THR A 5 -33.66 -63.13 -13.86
N LEU A 6 -33.37 -62.17 -12.97
CA LEU A 6 -33.85 -60.80 -13.11
C LEU A 6 -33.05 -60.09 -14.20
N ILE A 7 -33.71 -59.76 -15.31
CA ILE A 7 -33.18 -58.85 -16.33
C ILE A 7 -33.47 -57.43 -15.86
N LEU A 8 -32.42 -56.71 -15.44
CA LEU A 8 -32.49 -55.27 -15.19
C LEU A 8 -32.33 -54.54 -16.53
N PRO A 9 -33.31 -53.73 -17.00
CA PRO A 9 -33.06 -52.84 -18.13
C PRO A 9 -32.17 -51.70 -17.66
N GLY A 10 -30.97 -51.60 -18.24
CA GLY A 10 -30.07 -50.48 -18.04
C GLY A 10 -30.72 -49.17 -18.48
N LEU A 11 -31.04 -48.32 -17.51
CA LEU A 11 -31.43 -46.95 -17.77
C LEU A 11 -30.15 -46.19 -18.20
N LEU A 12 -29.94 -46.05 -19.52
CA LEU A 12 -29.00 -45.04 -20.02
C LEU A 12 -29.59 -43.67 -19.65
N ALA A 13 -29.17 -43.13 -18.51
CA ALA A 13 -29.34 -41.72 -18.23
C ALA A 13 -28.45 -40.97 -19.22
N VAL A 14 -29.01 -40.56 -20.35
CA VAL A 14 -28.43 -39.48 -21.15
C VAL A 14 -28.54 -38.24 -20.28
N VAL A 15 -27.50 -37.98 -19.49
CA VAL A 15 -27.32 -36.68 -18.86
C VAL A 15 -27.02 -35.73 -20.01
N SER A 16 -28.07 -35.12 -20.57
CA SER A 16 -27.90 -33.94 -21.38
C SER A 16 -27.31 -32.89 -20.44
N SER A 17 -25.99 -32.74 -20.45
CA SER A 17 -25.34 -31.58 -19.86
C SER A 17 -25.86 -30.38 -20.64
N VAL A 18 -26.89 -29.72 -20.12
CA VAL A 18 -27.29 -28.41 -20.60
C VAL A 18 -26.11 -27.51 -20.24
N TYR A 19 -25.24 -27.29 -21.23
CA TYR A 19 -24.11 -26.41 -21.09
C TYR A 19 -24.64 -25.00 -20.78
N ALA A 20 -24.27 -24.46 -19.63
CA ALA A 20 -24.76 -23.16 -19.18
C ALA A 20 -24.06 -22.03 -19.95
N ASP A 21 -24.79 -20.95 -20.22
CA ASP A 21 -24.19 -19.74 -20.77
C ASP A 21 -23.23 -19.12 -19.73
N VAL A 22 -22.00 -18.81 -20.15
CA VAL A 22 -20.99 -18.22 -19.28
C VAL A 22 -20.63 -16.81 -19.77
N THR A 23 -20.60 -15.85 -18.85
CA THR A 23 -20.16 -14.48 -19.13
C THR A 23 -18.65 -14.33 -18.91
N TYR A 24 -17.92 -13.91 -19.93
CA TYR A 24 -16.49 -13.66 -19.86
C TYR A 24 -16.21 -12.17 -19.74
N ASN A 25 -15.40 -11.79 -18.77
CA ASN A 25 -15.07 -10.41 -18.41
C ASN A 25 -13.57 -10.17 -18.56
N LEU A 26 -13.21 -9.24 -19.44
CA LEU A 26 -11.83 -8.93 -19.79
C LEU A 26 -11.54 -7.43 -19.63
N VAL A 27 -10.53 -7.12 -18.85
CA VAL A 27 -9.87 -5.82 -18.81
C VAL A 27 -8.77 -5.82 -19.86
N GLY A 28 -8.83 -4.90 -20.82
CA GLY A 28 -7.87 -4.86 -21.91
C GLY A 28 -7.90 -3.59 -22.73
N PHE A 29 -6.73 -3.23 -23.25
CA PHE A 29 -6.51 -2.11 -24.16
C PHE A 29 -6.04 -2.69 -25.49
N PRO A 30 -6.84 -2.58 -26.57
CA PRO A 30 -6.43 -3.10 -27.88
C PRO A 30 -5.18 -2.36 -28.39
N ASP A 31 -4.30 -3.09 -29.07
CA ASP A 31 -3.03 -2.56 -29.60
C ASP A 31 -3.26 -1.49 -30.68
N LYS A 32 -4.40 -1.55 -31.40
CA LYS A 32 -4.79 -0.55 -32.41
C LYS A 32 -6.21 -0.02 -32.18
N THR A 33 -6.43 1.23 -32.59
CA THR A 33 -7.77 1.81 -32.57
C THR A 33 -8.70 1.04 -33.51
N GLY A 34 -9.87 0.66 -33.01
CA GLY A 34 -10.87 -0.13 -33.72
C GLY A 34 -10.86 -1.62 -33.37
N ASN A 35 -9.69 -2.15 -32.96
CA ASN A 35 -9.57 -3.53 -32.53
C ASN A 35 -10.49 -3.84 -31.33
N SER A 36 -10.85 -5.11 -31.19
CA SER A 36 -11.75 -5.63 -30.16
C SER A 36 -11.21 -6.91 -29.54
N PHE A 37 -11.92 -7.47 -28.55
CA PHE A 37 -11.56 -8.75 -27.95
C PHE A 37 -12.64 -9.80 -28.17
N ALA A 38 -12.24 -11.07 -28.16
CA ALA A 38 -13.12 -12.22 -28.08
C ALA A 38 -12.58 -13.22 -27.05
N VAL A 39 -13.45 -14.06 -26.51
CA VAL A 39 -13.04 -15.31 -25.86
C VAL A 39 -13.08 -16.43 -26.90
N GLU A 40 -12.03 -17.24 -26.93
CA GLU A 40 -11.92 -18.42 -27.78
C GLU A 40 -12.02 -19.69 -26.93
N ILE A 41 -12.95 -20.58 -27.29
CA ILE A 41 -13.26 -21.84 -26.62
C ILE A 41 -13.43 -22.91 -27.69
N ASP A 42 -12.65 -23.98 -27.65
CA ASP A 42 -12.71 -25.09 -28.63
C ASP A 42 -12.75 -24.58 -30.09
N ASP A 43 -11.83 -23.65 -30.42
CA ASP A 43 -11.70 -22.95 -31.71
C ASP A 43 -12.90 -22.08 -32.15
N LYS A 44 -13.93 -21.94 -31.31
CA LYS A 44 -15.04 -21.00 -31.52
C LYS A 44 -14.77 -19.69 -30.80
N ARG A 45 -15.09 -18.58 -31.46
CA ARG A 45 -14.88 -17.22 -30.92
C ARG A 45 -16.19 -16.55 -30.58
N TYR A 46 -16.25 -15.99 -29.38
CA TYR A 46 -17.38 -15.22 -28.88
C TYR A 46 -16.93 -13.77 -28.65
N PRO A 47 -17.40 -12.80 -29.47
CA PRO A 47 -16.99 -11.41 -29.36
C PRO A 47 -17.35 -10.79 -28.01
N LEU A 48 -16.41 -10.04 -27.42
CA LEU A 48 -16.64 -9.22 -26.24
C LEU A 48 -16.97 -7.79 -26.65
N ARG A 49 -17.81 -7.11 -25.88
CA ARG A 49 -18.22 -5.72 -26.12
C ARG A 49 -17.75 -4.84 -24.97
N LYS A 50 -17.25 -3.64 -25.31
CA LYS A 50 -16.89 -2.63 -24.31
C LYS A 50 -18.08 -2.29 -23.43
N SER A 51 -17.85 -2.23 -22.13
CA SER A 51 -18.81 -1.63 -21.20
C SER A 51 -19.03 -0.17 -21.56
N LYS A 52 -20.30 0.26 -21.59
CA LYS A 52 -20.66 1.65 -21.90
C LYS A 52 -20.29 2.64 -20.78
N THR A 53 -20.03 2.15 -19.58
CA THR A 53 -19.84 2.95 -18.36
C THR A 53 -18.41 2.91 -17.81
N THR A 54 -17.54 2.07 -18.37
CA THR A 54 -16.18 1.87 -17.88
C THR A 54 -15.25 1.39 -18.99
N VAL A 55 -14.21 2.17 -19.27
CA VAL A 55 -13.05 1.77 -20.08
C VAL A 55 -12.00 1.35 -19.03
N PRO A 56 -11.68 0.05 -18.88
CA PRO A 56 -11.19 -0.84 -19.93
C PRO A 56 -11.88 -2.22 -19.95
N LEU A 57 -13.12 -2.33 -19.47
CA LEU A 57 -13.83 -3.61 -19.31
C LEU A 57 -14.60 -4.01 -20.58
N TRP A 58 -14.46 -5.26 -20.97
CA TRP A 58 -15.15 -5.93 -22.07
C TRP A 58 -15.87 -7.16 -21.56
N SER A 59 -17.09 -7.38 -22.02
CA SER A 59 -17.88 -8.53 -21.60
C SER A 59 -18.61 -9.18 -22.78
N GLY A 60 -18.79 -10.51 -22.71
CA GLY A 60 -19.53 -11.27 -23.71
C GLY A 60 -19.96 -12.62 -23.16
N VAL A 61 -20.97 -13.23 -23.77
CA VAL A 61 -21.53 -14.52 -23.36
C VAL A 61 -21.11 -15.58 -24.36
N ALA A 62 -20.55 -16.68 -23.87
CA ALA A 62 -20.32 -17.87 -24.68
C ALA A 62 -21.41 -18.90 -24.38
N THR A 63 -22.20 -19.23 -25.40
CA THR A 63 -23.24 -20.25 -25.30
C THR A 63 -22.63 -21.64 -25.35
N GLY A 64 -23.06 -22.51 -24.45
CA GLY A 64 -22.61 -23.88 -24.46
C GLY A 64 -21.21 -24.11 -23.86
N ALA A 65 -20.65 -23.12 -23.17
CA ALA A 65 -19.42 -23.30 -22.40
C ALA A 65 -19.69 -24.15 -21.16
N SER A 66 -18.69 -24.88 -20.67
CA SER A 66 -18.75 -25.50 -19.35
C SER A 66 -17.47 -25.25 -18.58
N THR A 67 -17.46 -25.67 -17.33
CA THR A 67 -16.31 -25.54 -16.44
C THR A 67 -15.17 -26.50 -16.77
N SER A 68 -15.39 -27.46 -17.67
CA SER A 68 -14.32 -28.25 -18.28
C SER A 68 -13.70 -27.58 -19.50
N SER A 69 -14.36 -26.56 -20.08
CA SER A 69 -13.83 -25.84 -21.23
C SER A 69 -12.62 -24.99 -20.84
N SER A 70 -11.50 -25.25 -21.51
CA SER A 70 -10.37 -24.31 -21.48
C SER A 70 -10.63 -23.17 -22.44
N TYR A 71 -10.17 -21.97 -22.12
CA TYR A 71 -10.38 -20.80 -22.95
C TYR A 71 -9.15 -19.90 -22.98
N ARG A 72 -9.12 -18.96 -23.91
CA ARG A 72 -8.16 -17.86 -23.93
C ARG A 72 -8.82 -16.61 -24.51
N TYR A 73 -8.30 -15.45 -24.16
CA TYR A 73 -8.70 -14.23 -24.85
C TYR A 73 -7.86 -14.02 -26.12
N VAL A 74 -8.49 -13.40 -27.11
CA VAL A 74 -7.84 -12.99 -28.36
C VAL A 74 -8.20 -11.54 -28.68
N GLU A 75 -7.27 -10.81 -29.26
CA GLU A 75 -7.52 -9.50 -29.87
C GLU A 75 -7.87 -9.70 -31.34
N LEU A 76 -8.92 -9.03 -31.80
CA LEU A 76 -9.42 -9.04 -33.16
C LEU A 76 -9.20 -7.68 -33.82
N ASP A 77 -8.82 -7.69 -35.10
CA ASP A 77 -8.86 -6.47 -35.93
C ASP A 77 -10.29 -6.06 -36.29
N ASN A 78 -10.42 -4.96 -37.04
CA ASN A 78 -11.70 -4.42 -37.50
C ASN A 78 -12.46 -5.38 -38.44
N GLN A 79 -11.79 -6.38 -39.00
CA GLN A 79 -12.34 -7.41 -39.86
C GLN A 79 -12.72 -8.68 -39.08
N GLY A 80 -12.44 -8.74 -37.77
CA GLY A 80 -12.70 -9.90 -36.93
C GLY A 80 -11.62 -10.97 -36.98
N SER A 81 -10.47 -10.70 -37.60
CA SER A 81 -9.34 -11.63 -37.65
C SER A 81 -8.50 -11.52 -36.38
N VAL A 82 -8.02 -12.66 -35.88
CA VAL A 82 -7.16 -12.69 -34.69
C VAL A 82 -5.80 -12.08 -35.04
N VAL A 83 -5.44 -11.01 -34.33
CA VAL A 83 -4.13 -10.36 -34.44
C VAL A 83 -3.22 -10.68 -33.26
N LYS A 84 -3.79 -11.14 -32.14
CA LYS A 84 -3.06 -11.50 -30.93
C LYS A 84 -3.86 -12.52 -30.12
N SER A 85 -3.15 -13.44 -29.47
CA SER A 85 -3.75 -14.45 -28.59
C SER A 85 -2.94 -14.58 -27.32
N GLU A 86 -3.62 -14.80 -26.20
CA GLU A 86 -2.94 -15.17 -24.97
C GLU A 86 -2.13 -16.46 -25.17
N LYS A 87 -0.93 -16.49 -24.60
CA LYS A 87 0.03 -17.61 -24.73
C LYS A 87 -0.24 -18.76 -23.76
N PHE A 88 -1.38 -18.73 -23.06
CA PHE A 88 -1.78 -19.72 -22.07
C PHE A 88 -3.29 -19.93 -22.17
N LEU A 89 -3.74 -21.09 -21.71
CA LEU A 89 -5.15 -21.37 -21.50
C LEU A 89 -5.54 -21.04 -20.06
N ARG A 90 -6.79 -20.61 -19.91
CA ARG A 90 -7.49 -20.33 -18.66
C ARG A 90 -8.53 -21.41 -18.39
N SER A 91 -8.99 -21.47 -17.15
CA SER A 91 -10.09 -22.33 -16.71
C SER A 91 -11.01 -21.53 -15.79
N LEU A 92 -12.28 -21.90 -15.73
CA LEU A 92 -13.22 -21.28 -14.80
C LEU A 92 -12.85 -21.66 -13.35
N GLU A 93 -13.10 -20.76 -12.40
CA GLU A 93 -12.63 -20.94 -11.02
C GLU A 93 -13.24 -22.16 -10.32
N ASN A 94 -14.47 -22.53 -10.69
CA ASN A 94 -15.16 -23.70 -10.15
C ASN A 94 -16.25 -24.20 -11.10
N ALA A 95 -16.78 -25.39 -10.81
CA ALA A 95 -17.74 -26.13 -11.62
C ALA A 95 -19.14 -25.49 -11.79
N GLY A 96 -19.45 -24.42 -11.04
CA GLY A 96 -20.73 -23.71 -11.12
C GLY A 96 -20.62 -22.25 -11.57
N ALA A 97 -19.45 -21.81 -12.05
CA ALA A 97 -19.24 -20.42 -12.42
C ALA A 97 -20.08 -20.04 -13.67
N SER A 98 -20.97 -19.06 -13.51
CA SER A 98 -21.73 -18.45 -14.61
C SER A 98 -21.03 -17.22 -15.21
N ALA A 99 -19.94 -16.78 -14.60
CA ALA A 99 -19.09 -15.71 -15.12
C ALA A 99 -17.63 -15.89 -14.69
N THR A 100 -16.69 -15.33 -15.45
CA THR A 100 -15.31 -15.11 -14.99
C THR A 100 -15.26 -13.89 -14.07
N LEU A 101 -14.19 -13.81 -13.26
CA LEU A 101 -13.75 -12.55 -12.68
C LEU A 101 -13.41 -11.53 -13.77
N ASN A 102 -13.18 -10.28 -13.39
CA ASN A 102 -12.56 -9.30 -14.27
C ASN A 102 -11.07 -9.65 -14.48
N GLU A 103 -10.79 -10.42 -15.52
CA GLU A 103 -9.46 -10.88 -15.87
C GLU A 103 -8.74 -9.81 -16.69
N PHE A 104 -7.40 -9.75 -16.65
CA PHE A 104 -6.66 -8.80 -17.48
C PHE A 104 -5.98 -9.53 -18.64
N PHE A 105 -6.09 -8.99 -19.84
CA PHE A 105 -5.53 -9.58 -21.05
C PHE A 105 -4.03 -9.83 -20.93
N ASP A 106 -3.58 -11.03 -21.26
CA ASP A 106 -2.19 -11.50 -21.13
C ASP A 106 -1.68 -11.59 -19.67
N ARG A 107 -2.51 -11.45 -18.63
CA ARG A 107 -2.12 -11.71 -17.24
C ARG A 107 -2.75 -12.99 -16.73
N LYS A 108 -1.93 -14.03 -16.52
CA LYS A 108 -2.38 -15.39 -16.20
C LYS A 108 -3.14 -15.49 -14.87
N THR A 109 -2.68 -14.79 -13.84
CA THR A 109 -3.24 -14.89 -12.49
C THR A 109 -4.05 -13.64 -12.16
N THR A 110 -5.33 -13.82 -11.85
CA THR A 110 -6.22 -12.74 -11.42
C THR A 110 -6.18 -12.55 -9.90
N ILE A 111 -6.25 -13.66 -9.15
CA ILE A 111 -6.15 -13.68 -7.68
C ILE A 111 -4.90 -14.49 -7.28
N THR A 112 -4.03 -13.86 -6.49
CA THR A 112 -2.87 -14.50 -5.88
C THR A 112 -3.17 -14.80 -4.41
N LYS A 113 -3.03 -16.07 -4.02
CA LYS A 113 -3.09 -16.45 -2.60
C LYS A 113 -1.84 -15.96 -1.89
N LEU A 114 -2.02 -15.00 -0.98
CA LEU A 114 -0.92 -14.48 -0.18
C LEU A 114 -0.89 -15.18 1.19
N PRO A 115 0.24 -15.76 1.62
CA PRO A 115 0.41 -16.27 2.97
C PRO A 115 0.11 -15.20 4.02
N THR A 116 -0.52 -15.58 5.13
CA THR A 116 -0.84 -14.65 6.22
C THR A 116 0.40 -14.37 7.08
N ILE A 117 0.59 -13.11 7.49
CA ILE A 117 1.53 -12.79 8.55
C ILE A 117 0.86 -13.13 9.89
N LYS A 118 1.58 -13.78 10.80
CA LYS A 118 1.06 -14.08 12.15
C LYS A 118 0.66 -12.78 12.83
N GLN A 119 -0.59 -12.68 13.29
CA GLN A 119 -1.06 -11.55 14.08
C GLN A 119 -0.39 -11.60 15.47
N VAL A 120 0.35 -10.54 15.86
CA VAL A 120 1.08 -10.48 17.14
C VAL A 120 0.30 -9.72 18.20
N TYR A 121 -0.37 -8.65 17.80
CA TYR A 121 -1.24 -7.85 18.66
C TYR A 121 -2.65 -7.77 18.06
N LYS A 122 -3.66 -7.34 18.84
CA LYS A 122 -5.04 -7.22 18.36
C LYS A 122 -5.08 -6.47 17.02
N ASP A 123 -5.70 -7.06 16.01
CA ASP A 123 -5.97 -6.35 14.75
C ASP A 123 -6.99 -5.25 15.03
N ILE A 124 -6.62 -4.03 14.66
CA ILE A 124 -7.43 -2.83 14.87
C ILE A 124 -8.00 -2.30 13.56
N ARG A 125 -7.71 -2.97 12.42
CA ARG A 125 -8.30 -2.58 11.14
C ARG A 125 -9.81 -2.81 11.19
N THR A 126 -10.55 -1.85 10.65
CA THR A 126 -11.92 -2.13 10.20
C THR A 126 -11.88 -3.07 8.99
N LYS A 127 -13.06 -3.59 8.60
CA LYS A 127 -13.23 -4.40 7.40
C LYS A 127 -12.37 -3.85 6.23
N PRO A 128 -11.49 -4.66 5.61
CA PRO A 128 -10.65 -4.22 4.51
C PRO A 128 -11.48 -3.58 3.40
N SER A 129 -11.01 -2.45 2.86
CA SER A 129 -11.71 -1.78 1.76
C SER A 129 -11.60 -2.63 0.50
N LYS A 130 -12.68 -2.68 -0.28
CA LYS A 130 -12.69 -3.33 -1.60
C LYS A 130 -11.68 -2.69 -2.58
N ALA A 131 -11.25 -1.46 -2.32
CA ALA A 131 -10.21 -0.78 -3.08
C ALA A 131 -8.81 -1.41 -2.88
N PHE A 132 -8.51 -1.88 -1.67
CA PHE A 132 -7.17 -2.30 -1.25
C PHE A 132 -7.07 -3.80 -0.98
N ASP A 133 -7.86 -4.59 -1.71
CA ASP A 133 -7.69 -6.03 -1.73
C ASP A 133 -6.33 -6.39 -2.36
N ASP A 134 -5.42 -6.90 -1.53
CA ASP A 134 -4.02 -7.11 -1.88
C ASP A 134 -3.78 -8.45 -2.59
N SER A 135 -4.78 -9.32 -2.70
CA SER A 135 -4.65 -10.57 -3.47
C SER A 135 -4.61 -10.32 -4.98
N GLN A 136 -4.75 -9.09 -5.44
CA GLN A 136 -4.91 -8.77 -6.85
C GLN A 136 -4.19 -7.48 -7.24
N ILE A 137 -3.96 -7.34 -8.54
CA ILE A 137 -3.45 -6.11 -9.15
C ILE A 137 -4.60 -5.46 -9.92
N ALA A 138 -5.07 -4.32 -9.43
CA ALA A 138 -6.15 -3.58 -10.07
C ALA A 138 -5.70 -2.91 -11.38
N THR A 139 -6.64 -2.34 -12.12
CA THR A 139 -6.38 -1.47 -13.26
C THR A 139 -7.09 -0.14 -13.05
N ILE A 140 -6.35 0.95 -13.22
CA ILE A 140 -6.86 2.31 -13.21
C ILE A 140 -6.67 2.87 -14.61
N ASP A 141 -7.72 3.44 -15.19
CA ASP A 141 -7.66 4.21 -16.43
C ASP A 141 -8.08 5.65 -16.17
N LEU A 142 -7.24 6.58 -16.63
CA LEU A 142 -7.44 8.02 -16.51
C LEU A 142 -7.67 8.61 -17.89
N THR A 143 -8.76 9.36 -18.06
CA THR A 143 -8.99 10.13 -19.29
C THR A 143 -8.70 11.60 -19.06
N VAL A 144 -7.75 12.16 -19.80
CA VAL A 144 -7.25 13.54 -19.62
C VAL A 144 -7.09 14.26 -20.94
N VAL A 145 -7.01 15.59 -20.90
CA VAL A 145 -6.49 16.37 -22.03
C VAL A 145 -4.99 16.08 -22.13
N GLN A 146 -4.57 15.44 -23.22
CA GLN A 146 -3.19 14.92 -23.36
C GLN A 146 -2.13 16.02 -23.23
N LYS A 147 -2.37 17.19 -23.86
CA LYS A 147 -1.44 18.32 -23.80
C LYS A 147 -1.16 18.78 -22.37
N ASP A 148 -2.20 18.87 -21.54
CA ASP A 148 -2.08 19.34 -20.16
C ASP A 148 -1.38 18.28 -19.29
N PHE A 149 -1.63 17.00 -19.57
CA PHE A 149 -0.93 15.90 -18.92
C PHE A 149 0.56 15.86 -19.26
N ASP A 150 0.90 16.05 -20.54
CA ASP A 150 2.29 16.10 -20.99
C ASP A 150 3.02 17.29 -20.36
N GLN A 151 2.38 18.46 -20.26
CA GLN A 151 2.94 19.62 -19.55
C GLN A 151 3.16 19.33 -18.06
N MET A 152 2.16 18.75 -17.39
CA MET A 152 2.27 18.36 -15.97
C MET A 152 3.47 17.42 -15.73
N LEU A 153 3.75 16.52 -16.67
CA LEU A 153 4.89 15.59 -16.56
C LEU A 153 6.23 16.21 -16.98
N ALA A 154 6.23 17.21 -17.86
CA ALA A 154 7.43 17.98 -18.23
C ALA A 154 7.89 18.91 -17.11
N GLU A 155 6.97 19.39 -16.28
CA GLU A 155 7.23 20.30 -15.16
C GLU A 155 6.83 19.67 -13.82
N PRO A 156 7.38 18.50 -13.46
CA PRO A 156 6.85 17.73 -12.34
C PRO A 156 7.05 18.43 -11.00
N LEU A 157 7.91 19.47 -10.91
CA LEU A 157 8.14 20.29 -9.72
C LEU A 157 7.19 21.49 -9.58
N VAL A 158 6.47 21.84 -10.64
CA VAL A 158 5.39 22.86 -10.63
C VAL A 158 4.08 22.19 -10.24
N GLU A 159 3.25 22.88 -9.46
CA GLU A 159 1.92 22.35 -9.09
C GLU A 159 0.94 22.52 -10.25
N HIS A 160 0.57 21.41 -10.86
CA HIS A 160 -0.47 21.33 -11.89
C HIS A 160 -1.66 20.52 -11.34
N LYS A 161 -2.88 21.02 -11.53
CA LYS A 161 -4.12 20.30 -11.17
C LYS A 161 -4.97 20.10 -12.40
N LEU A 162 -5.04 18.85 -12.86
CA LEU A 162 -5.81 18.46 -14.03
C LEU A 162 -7.17 17.91 -13.61
N THR A 163 -8.15 18.04 -14.49
CA THR A 163 -9.40 17.29 -14.36
C THR A 163 -9.27 16.04 -15.21
N ALA A 164 -9.62 14.87 -14.64
CA ALA A 164 -9.53 13.59 -15.31
C ALA A 164 -10.84 12.79 -15.15
N GLY A 165 -11.22 11.99 -16.14
CA GLY A 165 -12.11 10.85 -15.91
C GLY A 165 -11.35 9.74 -15.18
N PHE A 166 -12.03 8.97 -14.33
CA PHE A 166 -11.42 7.89 -13.55
C PHE A 166 -12.25 6.61 -13.67
N SER A 167 -11.59 5.53 -14.05
CA SER A 167 -12.14 4.17 -14.00
C SER A 167 -11.20 3.27 -13.20
N PHE A 168 -11.76 2.40 -12.37
CA PHE A 168 -11.06 1.39 -11.58
C PHE A 168 -11.73 0.04 -11.79
N VAL A 169 -10.92 -0.98 -12.06
CA VAL A 169 -11.37 -2.36 -12.15
C VAL A 169 -10.43 -3.26 -11.35
N ASN A 170 -11.00 -4.03 -10.44
CA ASN A 170 -10.35 -5.20 -9.86
C ASN A 170 -11.19 -6.44 -10.18
N ALA A 171 -10.76 -7.64 -9.79
CA ALA A 171 -11.40 -8.90 -10.09
C ALA A 171 -12.91 -8.94 -9.85
N ASN A 172 -13.38 -8.22 -8.84
CA ASN A 172 -14.77 -8.29 -8.36
C ASN A 172 -15.52 -6.96 -8.46
N ASN A 173 -14.83 -5.86 -8.70
CA ASN A 173 -15.39 -4.52 -8.59
C ASN A 173 -15.01 -3.67 -9.80
N VAL A 174 -15.99 -2.87 -10.20
CA VAL A 174 -15.89 -1.87 -11.25
C VAL A 174 -16.38 -0.57 -10.64
N TYR A 175 -15.61 0.51 -10.79
CA TYR A 175 -15.96 1.83 -10.29
C TYR A 175 -15.54 2.89 -11.29
N SER A 176 -16.36 3.91 -11.49
CA SER A 176 -16.01 5.05 -12.34
C SER A 176 -16.65 6.35 -11.88
N VAL A 177 -15.95 7.45 -12.13
CA VAL A 177 -16.47 8.81 -11.96
C VAL A 177 -15.99 9.70 -13.11
N GLY A 178 -16.85 10.64 -13.52
CA GLY A 178 -16.59 11.47 -14.69
C GLY A 178 -15.51 12.52 -14.48
N LYS A 179 -15.28 12.99 -13.25
CA LYS A 179 -14.32 14.07 -12.95
C LYS A 179 -13.66 13.89 -11.58
N VAL A 180 -12.34 13.67 -11.59
CA VAL A 180 -11.46 13.75 -10.43
C VAL A 180 -10.41 14.84 -10.65
N LYS A 181 -9.73 15.25 -9.58
CA LYS A 181 -8.53 16.10 -9.67
C LYS A 181 -7.29 15.22 -9.64
N LEU A 182 -6.46 15.34 -10.67
CA LEU A 182 -5.19 14.65 -10.82
C LEU A 182 -4.03 15.64 -10.65
N LYS A 183 -3.00 15.24 -9.89
CA LYS A 183 -1.77 16.03 -9.71
C LYS A 183 -0.55 15.14 -9.50
N VAL A 184 0.63 15.66 -9.81
CA VAL A 184 1.90 15.06 -9.36
C VAL A 184 1.98 15.15 -7.83
N SER A 185 2.51 14.10 -7.19
CA SER A 185 2.56 13.96 -5.73
C SER A 185 3.97 13.63 -5.22
N GLY A 186 4.20 13.96 -3.95
CA GLY A 186 5.46 13.77 -3.23
C GLY A 186 6.37 14.99 -3.22
N HIS A 187 7.61 14.81 -2.75
CA HIS A 187 8.63 15.85 -2.73
C HIS A 187 9.82 15.40 -3.59
N ALA A 188 10.78 14.69 -3.00
CA ALA A 188 11.96 14.19 -3.71
C ALA A 188 11.62 13.20 -4.84
N SER A 189 10.51 12.46 -4.72
CA SER A 189 10.04 11.51 -5.74
C SER A 189 9.66 12.17 -7.07
N ARG A 190 9.40 13.48 -7.08
CA ARG A 190 8.99 14.24 -8.28
C ARG A 190 10.13 14.40 -9.30
N LYS A 191 11.38 14.16 -8.90
CA LYS A 191 12.55 14.26 -9.78
C LYS A 191 12.74 13.05 -10.71
N TYR A 192 12.00 11.96 -10.51
CA TYR A 192 12.18 10.72 -11.26
C TYR A 192 11.36 10.70 -12.55
N ASN A 193 11.79 9.88 -13.51
CA ASN A 193 11.12 9.73 -14.82
C ASN A 193 9.73 9.08 -14.73
N LYS A 194 9.42 8.40 -13.64
CA LYS A 194 8.08 7.96 -13.26
C LYS A 194 7.70 8.63 -11.95
N VAL A 195 6.73 9.52 -12.01
CA VAL A 195 6.29 10.34 -10.87
C VAL A 195 5.10 9.70 -10.17
N SER A 196 5.05 9.85 -8.85
CA SER A 196 3.85 9.51 -8.07
C SER A 196 2.74 10.53 -8.35
N MET A 197 1.49 10.11 -8.27
CA MET A 197 0.32 10.95 -8.52
C MET A 197 -0.66 10.92 -7.36
N GLY A 198 -1.38 12.01 -7.16
CA GLY A 198 -2.53 12.10 -6.26
C GLY A 198 -3.81 12.22 -7.07
N ILE A 199 -4.85 11.51 -6.64
CA ILE A 199 -6.20 11.60 -7.18
C ILE A 199 -7.11 12.04 -6.05
N ASP A 200 -7.73 13.20 -6.20
CA ASP A 200 -8.71 13.75 -5.26
C ASP A 200 -10.12 13.68 -5.90
N PHE A 201 -11.07 13.08 -5.18
CA PHE A 201 -12.47 12.92 -5.59
C PHE A 201 -13.34 14.09 -5.10
N ASP A 202 -14.45 14.38 -5.79
CA ASP A 202 -15.32 15.51 -5.45
C ASP A 202 -16.30 15.14 -4.33
N VAL A 203 -15.80 15.18 -3.09
CA VAL A 203 -16.59 14.88 -1.89
C VAL A 203 -17.80 15.81 -1.72
N ALA A 204 -17.74 17.04 -2.24
CA ALA A 204 -18.86 17.98 -2.17
C ALA A 204 -20.05 17.53 -3.03
N LYS A 205 -19.82 16.64 -4.00
CA LYS A 205 -20.86 15.98 -4.79
C LYS A 205 -21.19 14.56 -4.30
N GLY A 206 -20.65 14.16 -3.15
CA GLY A 206 -20.80 12.80 -2.63
C GLY A 206 -19.96 11.76 -3.37
N GLU A 207 -19.03 12.17 -4.24
CA GLU A 207 -18.14 11.25 -4.95
C GLU A 207 -16.99 10.83 -4.05
N THR A 208 -16.89 9.54 -3.75
CA THR A 208 -15.76 8.95 -3.00
C THR A 208 -15.35 7.62 -3.63
N PHE A 209 -14.06 7.30 -3.56
CA PHE A 209 -13.57 6.01 -4.00
C PHE A 209 -13.57 5.01 -2.85
N PHE A 210 -14.62 4.21 -2.76
CA PHE A 210 -14.80 3.27 -1.64
C PHE A 210 -14.58 3.96 -0.27
N ASP A 211 -15.35 5.04 -0.04
CA ASP A 211 -15.29 5.89 1.17
C ASP A 211 -13.97 6.66 1.33
N ARG A 212 -13.20 6.85 0.27
CA ARG A 212 -11.98 7.67 0.27
C ARG A 212 -12.14 8.97 -0.51
N PRO A 213 -11.72 10.11 0.07
CA PRO A 213 -11.76 11.40 -0.60
C PRO A 213 -10.60 11.53 -1.58
N SER A 214 -9.53 10.75 -1.39
CA SER A 214 -8.34 10.79 -2.20
C SER A 214 -7.54 9.49 -2.08
N ILE A 215 -6.72 9.22 -3.09
CA ILE A 215 -5.74 8.14 -3.11
C ILE A 215 -4.41 8.65 -3.66
N LYS A 216 -3.32 7.96 -3.32
CA LYS A 216 -1.99 8.21 -3.89
C LYS A 216 -1.56 7.01 -4.73
N LEU A 217 -1.14 7.27 -5.95
CA LEU A 217 -0.47 6.29 -6.81
C LEU A 217 1.03 6.48 -6.63
N ARG A 218 1.66 5.60 -5.86
CA ARG A 218 3.09 5.66 -5.58
C ARG A 218 3.87 4.95 -6.67
N ALA A 219 4.82 5.66 -7.26
CA ALA A 219 5.64 5.15 -8.36
C ALA A 219 6.68 4.11 -7.92
N GLU A 220 7.00 4.06 -6.61
CA GLU A 220 8.01 3.17 -6.01
C GLU A 220 9.37 3.23 -6.73
N ARG A 221 9.73 4.37 -7.33
CA ARG A 221 10.89 4.45 -8.23
C ARG A 221 12.22 4.22 -7.49
N THR A 222 12.28 4.55 -6.21
CA THR A 222 13.43 4.33 -5.32
C THR A 222 13.58 2.88 -4.87
N ASP A 223 12.53 2.06 -4.92
CA ASP A 223 12.52 0.66 -4.51
C ASP A 223 12.56 -0.28 -5.73
N SER A 224 13.71 -0.90 -5.99
CA SER A 224 13.87 -1.87 -7.09
C SER A 224 13.01 -3.13 -6.95
N THR A 225 12.40 -3.36 -5.78
CA THR A 225 11.53 -4.51 -5.50
C THR A 225 10.05 -4.18 -5.53
N MET A 226 9.68 -2.91 -5.39
CA MET A 226 8.30 -2.43 -5.17
C MET A 226 7.53 -3.10 -4.02
N ILE A 227 8.19 -3.91 -3.19
CA ILE A 227 7.57 -4.77 -2.16
C ILE A 227 7.73 -4.16 -0.77
N ARG A 228 8.76 -3.34 -0.53
CA ARG A 228 9.17 -2.94 0.83
C ARG A 228 8.08 -2.19 1.58
N GLU A 229 7.45 -1.21 0.94
CA GLU A 229 6.38 -0.43 1.55
C GLU A 229 5.15 -1.29 1.86
N LYS A 230 4.74 -2.16 0.92
CA LYS A 230 3.62 -3.08 1.15
C LYS A 230 3.91 -4.08 2.27
N LEU A 231 5.12 -4.61 2.34
CA LEU A 231 5.54 -5.53 3.39
C LEU A 231 5.57 -4.83 4.76
N TYR A 232 6.03 -3.58 4.81
CA TYR A 232 6.01 -2.76 6.03
C TYR A 232 4.58 -2.55 6.54
N ILE A 233 3.65 -2.18 5.66
CA ILE A 233 2.22 -2.05 5.98
C ILE A 233 1.68 -3.36 6.55
N ASP A 234 2.03 -4.51 5.97
CA ASP A 234 1.56 -5.82 6.46
C ASP A 234 2.10 -6.14 7.86
N ILE A 235 3.34 -5.74 8.17
CA ILE A 235 3.92 -5.88 9.51
C ILE A 235 3.20 -4.96 10.51
N LEU A 236 2.97 -3.69 10.18
CA LEU A 236 2.22 -2.76 11.03
C LEU A 236 0.80 -3.27 11.37
N ASN A 237 0.11 -3.83 10.36
CA ASN A 237 -1.19 -4.47 10.55
C ASN A 237 -1.13 -5.64 11.55
N SER A 238 -0.12 -6.50 11.44
CA SER A 238 0.09 -7.62 12.35
C SER A 238 0.38 -7.18 13.79
N VAL A 239 1.00 -6.01 13.97
CA VAL A 239 1.33 -5.48 15.29
C VAL A 239 0.30 -4.48 15.83
N GLY A 240 -0.85 -4.36 15.17
CA GLY A 240 -1.96 -3.54 15.65
C GLY A 240 -1.63 -2.05 15.71
N VAL A 241 -0.79 -1.55 14.79
CA VAL A 241 -0.51 -0.12 14.62
C VAL A 241 -1.39 0.41 13.48
N PRO A 242 -2.13 1.53 13.67
CA PRO A 242 -2.96 2.07 12.60
C PRO A 242 -2.05 2.54 11.46
N THR A 243 -2.29 2.03 10.25
CA THR A 243 -1.51 2.35 9.06
C THR A 243 -2.39 2.44 7.84
N THR A 244 -1.95 3.20 6.84
CA THR A 244 -2.58 3.27 5.52
C THR A 244 -2.65 1.89 4.87
N GLN A 245 -3.71 1.63 4.12
CA GLN A 245 -3.82 0.47 3.25
C GLN A 245 -3.06 0.69 1.93
N GLY A 246 -2.65 -0.41 1.29
CA GLY A 246 -2.02 -0.36 -0.02
C GLY A 246 -2.24 -1.63 -0.85
N SER A 247 -2.40 -1.48 -2.16
CA SER A 247 -2.53 -2.57 -3.14
C SER A 247 -1.95 -2.13 -4.49
N TYR A 248 -1.56 -3.08 -5.33
CA TYR A 248 -0.94 -2.75 -6.62
C TYR A 248 -2.00 -2.41 -7.67
N ALA A 249 -1.67 -1.50 -8.59
CA ALA A 249 -2.50 -1.17 -9.74
C ALA A 249 -1.65 -0.93 -10.99
N ARG A 250 -2.08 -1.45 -12.13
CA ARG A 250 -1.64 -0.96 -13.44
C ARG A 250 -2.39 0.34 -13.73
N VAL A 251 -1.68 1.38 -14.13
CA VAL A 251 -2.25 2.68 -14.43
C VAL A 251 -2.10 2.97 -15.91
N TYR A 252 -3.18 3.42 -16.53
CA TYR A 252 -3.27 3.86 -17.91
C TYR A 252 -3.77 5.31 -17.98
N VAL A 253 -3.31 6.04 -18.99
CA VAL A 253 -3.76 7.40 -19.29
C VAL A 253 -4.11 7.46 -20.77
N ASN A 254 -5.36 7.78 -21.10
CA ASN A 254 -5.88 7.77 -22.46
C ASN A 254 -5.57 6.44 -23.19
N GLY A 255 -5.73 5.33 -22.49
CA GLY A 255 -5.44 3.98 -23.00
C GLY A 255 -3.96 3.63 -23.16
N LYS A 256 -3.02 4.54 -22.84
CA LYS A 256 -1.58 4.28 -22.88
C LYS A 256 -1.06 3.88 -21.51
N PRO A 257 -0.14 2.90 -21.42
CA PRO A 257 0.38 2.43 -20.15
C PRO A 257 1.24 3.51 -19.49
N LEU A 258 0.92 3.85 -18.23
CA LEU A 258 1.76 4.71 -17.40
C LEU A 258 2.69 3.89 -16.50
N GLY A 259 2.22 2.74 -16.00
CA GLY A 259 3.04 1.78 -15.26
C GLY A 259 2.34 1.05 -14.13
N LEU A 260 3.11 0.24 -13.39
CA LEU A 260 2.70 -0.42 -12.15
C LEU A 260 2.89 0.54 -10.96
N PHE A 261 1.90 0.75 -10.12
CA PHE A 261 1.97 1.62 -8.95
C PHE A 261 1.54 0.86 -7.71
N LEU A 262 2.07 1.26 -6.55
CA LEU A 262 1.44 0.96 -5.27
C LEU A 262 0.37 2.03 -5.02
N MET A 263 -0.89 1.66 -5.14
CA MET A 263 -2.01 2.51 -4.73
C MET A 263 -2.06 2.50 -3.20
N ALA A 264 -2.01 3.67 -2.59
CA ALA A 264 -2.00 3.85 -1.15
C ALA A 264 -3.10 4.81 -0.70
N GLU A 265 -3.69 4.49 0.44
CA GLU A 265 -4.56 5.39 1.21
C GLU A 265 -3.74 6.59 1.74
N LYS A 266 -4.40 7.72 1.97
CA LYS A 266 -3.80 8.91 2.59
C LYS A 266 -4.30 9.06 4.03
N ILE A 267 -3.42 9.48 4.94
CA ILE A 267 -3.79 9.84 6.32
C ILE A 267 -4.47 11.21 6.28
N GLU A 268 -5.79 11.17 6.24
CA GLU A 268 -6.70 12.32 6.23
C GLU A 268 -7.91 12.00 7.14
N ALA A 269 -8.86 12.94 7.25
CA ALA A 269 -10.05 12.75 8.10
C ALA A 269 -10.74 11.38 7.89
N PRO A 270 -10.99 10.89 6.66
CA PRO A 270 -11.61 9.58 6.48
C PRO A 270 -10.76 8.38 6.92
N PHE A 271 -9.43 8.48 6.86
CA PHE A 271 -8.56 7.46 7.46
C PHE A 271 -8.73 7.43 8.99
N LEU A 272 -8.77 8.60 9.62
CA LEU A 272 -8.95 8.67 11.07
C LEU A 272 -10.33 8.15 11.48
N MET A 273 -11.39 8.59 10.80
CA MET A 273 -12.76 8.17 11.07
C MET A 273 -12.93 6.66 10.94
N ASN A 274 -12.40 6.06 9.86
CA ASN A 274 -12.60 4.65 9.59
C ASN A 274 -11.59 3.75 10.32
N THR A 275 -10.30 4.08 10.26
CA THR A 275 -9.23 3.20 10.78
C THR A 275 -8.93 3.47 12.26
N VAL A 276 -8.81 4.74 12.66
CA VAL A 276 -8.42 5.11 14.05
C VAL A 276 -9.62 5.07 14.99
N HIS A 277 -10.79 5.49 14.51
CA HIS A 277 -12.04 5.56 15.28
C HIS A 277 -13.02 4.44 14.95
N HIS A 278 -12.59 3.42 14.19
CA HIS A 278 -13.40 2.24 13.86
C HIS A 278 -14.78 2.55 13.26
N GLY A 279 -14.90 3.69 12.57
CA GLY A 279 -16.16 4.18 12.00
C GLY A 279 -17.13 4.77 13.02
N GLU A 280 -16.76 4.95 14.29
CA GLU A 280 -17.60 5.56 15.32
C GLU A 280 -17.81 7.06 15.09
N ILE A 281 -16.76 7.74 14.61
CA ILE A 281 -16.84 9.14 14.20
C ILE A 281 -17.33 9.24 12.75
N LYS A 282 -18.47 9.89 12.54
CA LYS A 282 -19.10 10.10 11.23
C LYS A 282 -18.98 11.53 10.69
N ASP A 283 -18.56 12.47 11.52
CA ASP A 283 -18.35 13.87 11.15
C ASP A 283 -16.90 14.27 11.43
N MET A 284 -16.27 14.92 10.46
CA MET A 284 -14.92 15.46 10.59
C MET A 284 -14.79 16.43 11.76
N SER A 285 -15.84 17.18 12.11
CA SER A 285 -15.80 18.15 13.23
C SER A 285 -15.65 17.50 14.60
N ALA A 286 -15.87 16.18 14.70
CA ALA A 286 -15.66 15.41 15.93
C ALA A 286 -14.25 14.79 16.01
N LEU A 287 -13.44 14.88 14.95
CA LEU A 287 -12.03 14.50 15.00
C LEU A 287 -11.24 15.47 15.88
N GLY A 288 -10.14 14.98 16.44
CA GLY A 288 -9.19 15.82 17.17
C GLY A 288 -8.24 16.55 16.24
N THR A 289 -6.98 16.63 16.65
CA THR A 289 -5.95 17.45 16.00
C THR A 289 -4.97 16.59 15.22
N LEU A 290 -4.66 16.96 13.98
CA LEU A 290 -3.73 16.21 13.12
C LEU A 290 -2.57 17.10 12.65
N TYR A 291 -1.35 16.65 12.88
CA TYR A 291 -0.12 17.20 12.31
C TYR A 291 0.51 16.20 11.36
N GLN A 292 0.88 16.65 10.18
CA GLN A 292 1.79 15.93 9.29
C GLN A 292 3.20 16.44 9.52
N ILE A 293 4.15 15.52 9.71
CA ILE A 293 5.54 15.89 9.94
C ILE A 293 6.35 15.66 8.67
N ASN A 294 7.06 16.70 8.24
CA ASN A 294 7.94 16.68 7.08
C ASN A 294 9.41 16.64 7.50
N SER A 295 10.28 16.14 6.61
CA SER A 295 11.71 16.03 6.88
C SER A 295 12.36 17.40 7.10
N GLY A 296 13.18 17.47 8.15
CA GLY A 296 14.10 18.57 8.37
C GLY A 296 15.09 18.70 7.22
N LYS A 297 15.55 19.93 6.95
CA LYS A 297 16.62 20.16 5.96
C LYS A 297 17.97 19.86 6.61
N SER A 298 18.67 18.86 6.07
CA SER A 298 20.04 18.52 6.49
C SER A 298 20.92 19.78 6.52
N GLY A 299 21.70 19.96 7.58
CA GLY A 299 22.58 21.13 7.75
C GLY A 299 21.92 22.39 8.30
N THR A 300 20.59 22.43 8.48
CA THR A 300 19.89 23.59 9.06
C THR A 300 19.71 23.51 10.58
N GLY A 301 19.94 22.33 11.17
CA GLY A 301 19.68 22.08 12.59
C GLY A 301 18.20 22.03 12.99
N ARG A 302 17.27 22.25 12.04
CA ARG A 302 15.83 22.23 12.28
C ARG A 302 15.22 20.88 11.94
N TRP A 303 14.65 20.23 12.95
CA TRP A 303 14.05 18.90 12.86
C TRP A 303 12.74 18.89 13.63
N ALA A 304 11.72 18.23 13.08
CA ALA A 304 10.46 18.02 13.80
C ALA A 304 10.55 16.75 14.68
N ALA A 305 11.52 16.71 15.59
CA ALA A 305 11.79 15.58 16.48
C ALA A 305 10.94 15.59 17.76
N LEU A 306 9.90 16.46 17.81
CA LEU A 306 9.06 16.71 18.99
C LEU A 306 9.83 17.31 20.18
N THR A 307 10.89 18.07 19.89
CA THR A 307 11.61 18.87 20.87
C THR A 307 10.81 20.12 21.23
N TYR A 308 10.72 20.45 22.52
CA TYR A 308 10.20 21.74 22.95
C TYR A 308 11.21 22.85 22.63
N LEU A 309 10.80 23.79 21.76
CA LEU A 309 11.65 24.91 21.31
C LEU A 309 11.25 26.24 21.96
N GLY A 310 10.00 26.34 22.44
CA GLY A 310 9.46 27.51 23.10
C GLY A 310 7.95 27.40 23.26
N SER A 311 7.33 28.40 23.89
CA SER A 311 5.91 28.38 24.25
C SER A 311 4.99 28.94 23.17
N SER A 312 5.53 29.40 22.03
CA SER A 312 4.78 30.07 20.98
C SER A 312 4.87 29.35 19.64
N THR A 313 3.86 29.54 18.78
CA THR A 313 3.88 29.02 17.41
C THR A 313 5.11 29.49 16.62
N ALA A 314 5.63 30.70 16.89
CA ALA A 314 6.78 31.29 16.20
C ALA A 314 8.11 30.55 16.48
N ASP A 315 8.17 29.75 17.54
CA ASP A 315 9.35 28.97 17.90
C ASP A 315 9.55 27.72 17.00
N TYR A 316 8.57 27.44 16.13
CA TYR A 316 8.52 26.21 15.33
C TYR A 316 8.48 26.49 13.83
N ASP A 317 9.10 25.59 13.06
CA ASP A 317 9.03 25.63 11.60
C ASP A 317 7.73 24.96 11.13
N LEU A 318 6.76 25.77 10.71
CA LEU A 318 5.45 25.30 10.25
C LEU A 318 5.51 24.51 8.93
N ALA A 319 6.62 24.59 8.18
CA ALA A 319 6.83 23.70 7.04
C ALA A 319 7.16 22.27 7.47
N LEU A 320 7.74 22.10 8.68
CA LEU A 320 8.03 20.79 9.27
C LEU A 320 6.85 20.28 10.09
N TYR A 321 6.27 21.13 10.94
CA TYR A 321 5.08 20.83 11.75
C TYR A 321 3.81 21.29 11.02
N LYS A 322 3.47 20.60 9.94
CA LYS A 322 2.32 20.99 9.11
C LYS A 322 1.02 20.57 9.79
N ASN A 323 0.40 21.49 10.53
CA ASN A 323 -0.95 21.31 11.05
C ASN A 323 -1.94 21.13 9.88
N GLN A 324 -2.68 20.02 9.87
CA GLN A 324 -3.74 19.79 8.89
C GLN A 324 -5.06 20.39 9.40
N PHE A 325 -5.33 20.20 10.70
CA PHE A 325 -6.46 20.78 11.40
C PHE A 325 -6.30 20.65 12.93
N ILE A 326 -7.02 21.49 13.67
CA ILE A 326 -7.26 21.40 15.11
C ILE A 326 -8.75 21.09 15.33
N ASN A 327 -9.06 20.01 16.05
CA ASN A 327 -10.44 19.56 16.31
C ASN A 327 -11.30 19.54 15.02
N GLY A 328 -10.76 18.96 13.95
CA GLY A 328 -11.42 18.87 12.65
C GLY A 328 -11.57 20.18 11.87
N LYS A 329 -10.95 21.29 12.29
CA LYS A 329 -11.06 22.62 11.65
C LYS A 329 -9.69 23.26 11.38
N PRO A 330 -9.55 24.11 10.35
CA PRO A 330 -8.38 24.98 10.22
C PRO A 330 -8.17 25.84 11.48
N SER A 331 -6.92 26.21 11.76
CA SER A 331 -6.56 26.99 12.96
C SER A 331 -5.51 28.04 12.63
N ASP A 332 -5.69 29.26 13.16
CA ASP A 332 -4.71 30.35 13.12
C ASP A 332 -3.61 30.19 14.19
N GLU A 333 -3.82 29.27 15.14
CA GLU A 333 -2.86 28.89 16.18
C GLU A 333 -2.43 27.43 15.98
N PRO A 334 -1.63 27.13 14.93
CA PRO A 334 -1.43 25.77 14.46
C PRO A 334 -0.67 24.88 15.45
N MET A 335 0.09 25.43 16.40
CA MET A 335 0.93 24.66 17.34
C MET A 335 0.35 24.56 18.76
N LYS A 336 -0.75 25.26 19.05
CA LYS A 336 -1.28 25.46 20.42
C LYS A 336 -1.51 24.17 21.21
N GLN A 337 -1.90 23.08 20.54
CA GLN A 337 -2.13 21.80 21.21
C GLN A 337 -0.89 20.91 21.31
N LEU A 338 0.07 21.00 20.37
CA LEU A 338 1.25 20.14 20.38
C LEU A 338 2.34 20.65 21.33
N ILE A 339 2.44 21.97 21.52
CA ILE A 339 3.42 22.60 22.43
C ILE A 339 3.31 22.05 23.86
N PRO A 340 2.12 21.97 24.50
CA PRO A 340 1.99 21.39 25.83
C PRO A 340 2.49 19.94 25.92
N PHE A 341 2.23 19.12 24.91
CA PHE A 341 2.72 17.74 24.86
C PHE A 341 4.26 17.68 24.80
N MET A 342 4.88 18.50 23.95
CA MET A 342 6.34 18.57 23.85
C MET A 342 6.96 19.13 25.13
N LYS A 343 6.31 20.09 25.78
CA LYS A 343 6.73 20.63 27.07
C LYS A 343 6.68 19.58 28.17
N ASP A 344 5.57 18.85 28.28
CA ASP A 344 5.40 17.76 29.23
C ASP A 344 6.48 16.67 29.03
N LEU A 345 6.76 16.32 27.77
CA LEU A 345 7.86 15.41 27.43
C LEU A 345 9.22 15.95 27.86
N GLN A 346 9.49 17.24 27.68
CA GLN A 346 10.73 17.88 28.10
C GLN A 346 10.87 17.89 29.64
N ASP A 347 9.82 18.27 30.35
CA ASP A 347 9.81 18.47 31.80
C ASP A 347 9.77 17.15 32.58
N TRP A 348 9.22 16.09 31.99
CA TRP A 348 9.14 14.77 32.63
C TRP A 348 10.54 14.20 32.95
N ASN A 349 10.74 13.77 34.19
CA ASN A 349 11.98 13.13 34.62
C ASN A 349 11.99 11.65 34.22
N SER A 350 12.74 11.29 33.18
CA SER A 350 12.84 9.91 32.67
C SER A 350 13.41 8.91 33.68
N ALA A 351 14.08 9.37 34.75
CA ALA A 351 14.55 8.51 35.83
C ALA A 351 13.46 8.10 36.84
N SER A 352 12.24 8.67 36.76
CA SER A 352 11.14 8.32 37.66
C SER A 352 10.57 6.92 37.38
N THR A 353 10.07 6.25 38.40
CA THR A 353 9.24 5.04 38.23
C THR A 353 7.83 5.41 37.75
N GLY A 354 7.09 4.44 37.22
CA GLY A 354 5.72 4.64 36.73
C GLY A 354 5.64 5.34 35.37
N GLY A 355 6.70 5.22 34.56
CA GLY A 355 6.77 5.87 33.24
C GLY A 355 5.68 5.37 32.29
N VAL A 356 5.33 4.09 32.38
CA VAL A 356 4.27 3.47 31.55
C VAL A 356 2.91 4.08 31.88
N GLU A 357 2.52 4.14 33.14
CA GLU A 357 1.25 4.74 33.59
C GLU A 357 1.19 6.22 33.23
N TYR A 358 2.28 6.95 33.46
CA TYR A 358 2.37 8.38 33.14
C TYR A 358 2.11 8.65 31.65
N TRP A 359 2.78 7.90 30.77
CA TRP A 359 2.69 8.13 29.33
C TRP A 359 1.44 7.55 28.69
N ASN A 360 0.85 6.49 29.25
CA ASN A 360 -0.45 5.97 28.77
C ASN A 360 -1.60 7.00 28.90
N GLN A 361 -1.47 8.00 29.77
CA GLN A 361 -2.45 9.09 29.91
C GLN A 361 -2.24 10.23 28.89
N ARG A 362 -1.15 10.19 28.11
CA ARG A 362 -0.72 11.29 27.23
C ARG A 362 -0.56 10.85 25.78
N LEU A 363 -0.09 9.62 25.60
CA LEU A 363 0.28 9.01 24.34
C LEU A 363 -0.31 7.59 24.32
N ASP A 364 -0.72 7.13 23.15
CA ASP A 364 -0.89 5.72 22.84
C ASP A 364 0.49 5.03 22.84
N LEU A 365 1.05 4.87 24.04
CA LEU A 365 2.42 4.44 24.27
C LEU A 365 2.70 3.11 23.59
N GLN A 366 1.77 2.17 23.69
CA GLN A 366 1.89 0.84 23.07
C GLN A 366 1.95 0.93 21.53
N GLY A 367 1.10 1.76 20.91
CA GLY A 367 1.15 2.00 19.47
C GLY A 367 2.47 2.65 19.04
N PHE A 368 2.97 3.62 19.81
CA PHE A 368 4.26 4.26 19.58
C PHE A 368 5.42 3.27 19.68
N LEU A 369 5.54 2.52 20.80
CA LEU A 369 6.62 1.56 21.00
C LEU A 369 6.65 0.46 19.94
N ARG A 370 5.48 -0.03 19.50
CA ARG A 370 5.38 -0.97 18.37
C ARG A 370 5.83 -0.37 17.05
N SER A 371 5.46 0.89 16.77
CA SER A 371 5.93 1.60 15.57
C SER A 371 7.45 1.72 15.58
N MET A 372 8.03 2.10 16.72
CA MET A 372 9.49 2.24 16.87
C MET A 372 10.22 0.90 16.75
N ALA A 373 9.63 -0.19 17.24
CA ALA A 373 10.19 -1.53 17.09
C ALA A 373 10.20 -1.96 15.61
N VAL A 374 9.13 -1.68 14.86
CA VAL A 374 9.09 -1.97 13.41
C VAL A 374 10.08 -1.10 12.64
N GLU A 375 10.17 0.21 12.92
CA GLU A 375 11.18 1.09 12.30
C GLU A 375 12.60 0.56 12.52
N TYR A 376 12.92 0.14 13.75
CA TYR A 376 14.21 -0.45 14.10
C TYR A 376 14.48 -1.79 13.40
N LEU A 377 13.53 -2.71 13.40
CA LEU A 377 13.70 -4.04 12.79
C LEU A 377 13.90 -3.95 11.26
N THR A 378 13.21 -3.00 10.63
CA THR A 378 13.27 -2.78 9.19
C THR A 378 14.41 -1.86 8.76
N GLY A 379 15.11 -1.21 9.70
CA GLY A 379 16.20 -0.28 9.40
C GLY A 379 15.71 0.98 8.68
N ALA A 380 14.52 1.46 9.05
CA ALA A 380 13.85 2.61 8.45
C ALA A 380 14.62 3.92 8.74
N TRP A 381 15.59 4.25 7.88
CA TRP A 381 16.52 5.35 8.14
C TRP A 381 15.99 6.71 7.71
N ASP A 382 14.93 6.75 6.90
CA ASP A 382 14.26 8.01 6.53
C ASP A 382 13.05 8.33 7.43
N SER A 383 12.89 7.56 8.51
CA SER A 383 11.78 7.66 9.47
C SER A 383 12.21 8.36 10.78
N PHE A 384 11.42 8.20 11.85
CA PHE A 384 11.52 9.02 13.05
C PHE A 384 12.90 8.97 13.70
N TRP A 385 13.44 7.76 13.92
CA TRP A 385 14.73 7.55 14.62
C TRP A 385 15.92 8.34 14.06
N TRP A 386 15.93 8.64 12.76
CA TRP A 386 17.09 9.23 12.07
C TRP A 386 16.82 10.62 11.51
N ARG A 387 15.61 10.82 10.95
CA ARG A 387 15.27 12.00 10.16
C ARG A 387 14.13 12.83 10.75
N ALA A 388 13.54 12.40 11.87
CA ALA A 388 12.37 13.03 12.44
C ALA A 388 11.25 13.22 11.40
N ASN A 389 11.05 12.19 10.57
CA ASN A 389 10.25 12.28 9.35
C ASN A 389 9.29 11.09 9.23
N ASN A 390 8.36 11.15 8.26
CA ASN A 390 7.50 10.05 7.85
C ASN A 390 6.52 9.59 8.94
N TYR A 391 5.94 10.56 9.66
CA TYR A 391 4.89 10.29 10.64
C TYR A 391 3.89 11.44 10.75
N PHE A 392 2.74 11.14 11.37
CA PHE A 392 1.76 12.11 11.83
C PHE A 392 1.61 12.01 13.34
N MET A 393 1.25 13.13 13.96
CA MET A 393 0.75 13.17 15.33
C MET A 393 -0.74 13.47 15.30
N TYR A 394 -1.54 12.58 15.87
CA TYR A 394 -2.98 12.74 15.99
C TYR A 394 -3.41 12.77 17.45
N PHE A 395 -4.10 13.81 17.90
CA PHE A 395 -4.77 13.80 19.20
C PHE A 395 -6.13 13.11 19.07
N ASN A 396 -6.31 12.00 19.75
CA ASN A 396 -7.54 11.22 19.74
C ASN A 396 -8.49 11.71 20.84
N PRO A 397 -9.63 12.35 20.49
CA PRO A 397 -10.52 12.94 21.50
C PRO A 397 -11.34 11.91 22.29
N GLN A 398 -11.55 10.70 21.75
CA GLN A 398 -12.27 9.63 22.47
C GLN A 398 -11.39 8.98 23.53
N ARG A 399 -10.09 8.84 23.24
CA ARG A 399 -9.10 8.25 24.15
C ARG A 399 -8.39 9.29 25.03
N ASN A 400 -8.52 10.57 24.68
CA ASN A 400 -7.84 11.70 25.30
C ASN A 400 -6.31 11.56 25.33
N VAL A 401 -5.71 11.04 24.25
CA VAL A 401 -4.26 10.83 24.12
C VAL A 401 -3.77 11.15 22.71
N TRP A 402 -2.49 11.49 22.58
CA TRP A 402 -1.80 11.56 21.30
C TRP A 402 -1.55 10.17 20.72
N GLN A 403 -1.49 10.07 19.40
CA GLN A 403 -1.17 8.86 18.65
C GLN A 403 -0.11 9.19 17.60
N PHE A 404 0.93 8.36 17.55
CA PHE A 404 1.92 8.38 16.49
C PHE A 404 1.44 7.50 15.33
N LEU A 405 1.33 8.06 14.13
CA LEU A 405 0.86 7.36 12.95
C LEU A 405 1.99 7.33 11.90
N PRO A 406 2.67 6.19 11.69
CA PRO A 406 3.76 6.09 10.73
C PRO A 406 3.23 6.17 9.28
N THR A 407 4.03 6.69 8.36
CA THR A 407 3.72 6.74 6.91
C THR A 407 4.99 6.60 6.07
N ASP A 408 4.87 6.45 4.74
CA ASP A 408 5.99 6.54 3.77
C ASP A 408 7.18 5.59 4.06
N PHE A 409 7.08 4.34 3.62
CA PHE A 409 7.94 3.22 4.08
C PHE A 409 8.92 2.66 3.04
N ASP A 410 9.24 3.43 1.99
CA ASP A 410 10.07 2.97 0.87
C ASP A 410 11.55 2.80 1.27
N HIS A 411 12.08 3.65 2.15
CA HIS A 411 13.47 3.62 2.62
C HIS A 411 13.70 2.66 3.81
N THR A 412 13.36 1.40 3.59
CA THR A 412 13.42 0.31 4.57
C THR A 412 14.13 -0.92 3.99
N PHE A 413 14.45 -1.93 4.81
CA PHE A 413 15.07 -3.20 4.39
C PHE A 413 16.23 -3.03 3.40
N THR A 414 17.29 -2.34 3.83
CA THR A 414 18.49 -1.96 3.05
C THR A 414 18.29 -0.96 1.92
N ASN A 415 17.07 -0.55 1.57
CA ASN A 415 16.86 0.43 0.51
C ASN A 415 17.53 1.76 0.85
N GLY A 416 18.26 2.35 -0.10
CA GLY A 416 19.11 3.52 0.11
C GLY A 416 20.51 3.22 0.68
N ASN A 417 20.83 1.96 1.01
CA ASN A 417 22.15 1.49 1.46
C ASN A 417 22.76 2.33 2.58
N ARG A 418 21.95 2.76 3.54
CA ARG A 418 22.41 3.58 4.67
C ARG A 418 23.33 2.76 5.58
N GLU A 419 24.52 3.27 5.86
CA GLU A 419 25.43 2.68 6.85
C GLU A 419 24.94 2.95 8.29
N GLY A 420 25.29 2.06 9.22
CA GLY A 420 24.98 2.23 10.65
C GLY A 420 23.56 1.81 11.06
N VAL A 421 22.72 1.35 10.12
CA VAL A 421 21.38 0.80 10.44
C VAL A 421 21.44 -0.62 11.03
N GLU A 422 22.53 -1.36 10.75
CA GLU A 422 22.80 -2.69 11.29
C GLU A 422 23.47 -2.60 12.67
N THR A 423 22.74 -2.09 13.65
CA THR A 423 23.24 -1.87 15.00
C THR A 423 22.20 -2.28 16.04
N THR A 424 22.53 -2.15 17.33
CA THR A 424 21.58 -2.35 18.43
C THR A 424 20.62 -1.17 18.54
N TYR A 425 19.42 -1.35 19.08
CA TYR A 425 18.44 -0.25 19.19
C TYR A 425 18.96 0.92 20.05
N LYS A 426 19.90 0.65 20.96
CA LYS A 426 20.58 1.67 21.79
C LYS A 426 21.52 2.58 21.00
N LYS A 427 21.96 2.14 19.82
CA LYS A 427 22.83 2.89 18.90
C LYS A 427 22.14 3.22 17.58
N PHE A 428 20.90 2.76 17.40
CA PHE A 428 20.13 3.03 16.19
C PHE A 428 19.58 4.45 16.25
N GLY A 429 19.65 5.16 15.13
CA GLY A 429 19.10 6.51 15.04
C GLY A 429 19.90 7.52 15.84
N GLN A 430 20.98 8.03 15.25
CA GLN A 430 21.73 9.14 15.84
C GLN A 430 22.25 10.03 14.71
N THR A 431 21.71 11.24 14.62
CA THR A 431 22.29 12.34 13.86
C THR A 431 22.68 13.43 14.85
N PRO A 432 23.80 13.28 15.61
CA PRO A 432 24.25 14.35 16.49
C PRO A 432 24.36 15.68 15.72
N PRO A 433 23.95 16.81 16.31
CA PRO A 433 23.56 17.03 17.71
C PRO A 433 22.04 16.91 18.00
N VAL A 434 21.24 16.35 17.09
CA VAL A 434 19.77 16.32 17.23
C VAL A 434 19.35 15.34 18.32
N LYS A 435 18.51 15.80 19.26
CA LYS A 435 17.86 14.96 20.28
C LYS A 435 16.49 14.51 19.79
N PHE A 436 16.07 13.33 20.22
CA PHE A 436 14.79 12.72 19.89
C PHE A 436 14.06 12.37 21.18
N PRO A 437 13.43 13.36 21.86
CA PRO A 437 13.00 13.18 23.25
C PRO A 437 12.08 11.98 23.51
N LEU A 438 11.23 11.58 22.55
CA LEU A 438 10.42 10.37 22.70
C LEU A 438 11.28 9.10 22.71
N VAL A 439 12.26 8.99 21.81
CA VAL A 439 13.19 7.84 21.78
C VAL A 439 14.10 7.88 23.00
N ASP A 440 14.75 9.02 23.24
CA ASP A 440 15.70 9.21 24.33
C ASP A 440 15.03 8.83 25.67
N LYS A 441 13.89 9.47 25.98
CA LYS A 441 13.25 9.29 27.28
C LYS A 441 12.49 7.97 27.43
N LEU A 442 11.80 7.49 26.39
CA LEU A 442 10.94 6.30 26.50
C LEU A 442 11.65 5.00 26.11
N ILE A 443 12.72 5.04 25.32
CA ILE A 443 13.37 3.84 24.77
C ILE A 443 14.83 3.71 25.24
N HIS A 444 15.49 4.79 25.67
CA HIS A 444 16.88 4.73 26.14
C HIS A 444 17.06 5.03 27.63
N GLU A 445 16.21 5.85 28.24
CA GLU A 445 16.41 6.33 29.62
C GLU A 445 15.47 5.68 30.65
N ASN A 446 14.16 5.62 30.42
CA ASN A 446 13.21 5.13 31.42
C ASN A 446 13.10 3.61 31.47
N LYS A 447 13.38 3.02 32.64
CA LYS A 447 13.46 1.57 32.82
C LYS A 447 12.15 0.83 32.55
N ASP A 448 11.01 1.41 32.91
CA ASP A 448 9.71 0.75 32.78
C ASP A 448 9.32 0.67 31.30
N THR A 449 9.47 1.77 30.55
CA THR A 449 9.14 1.82 29.13
C THR A 449 10.18 1.08 28.26
N ILE A 450 11.45 1.04 28.67
CA ILE A 450 12.47 0.17 28.03
C ILE A 450 12.06 -1.29 28.09
N ARG A 451 11.60 -1.77 29.25
CA ARG A 451 11.16 -3.16 29.42
C ARG A 451 10.00 -3.47 28.49
N GLU A 452 9.02 -2.57 28.39
CA GLU A 452 7.90 -2.70 27.45
C GLU A 452 8.40 -2.75 25.99
N PHE A 453 9.32 -1.88 25.61
CA PHE A 453 9.91 -1.88 24.27
C PHE A 453 10.66 -3.17 23.94
N GLU A 454 11.48 -3.68 24.86
CA GLU A 454 12.22 -4.94 24.67
C GLU A 454 11.28 -6.14 24.56
N ASN A 455 10.22 -6.19 25.36
CA ASN A 455 9.16 -7.20 25.28
C ASN A 455 8.43 -7.15 23.92
N ILE A 456 8.09 -5.94 23.46
CA ILE A 456 7.48 -5.72 22.14
C ILE A 456 8.42 -6.21 21.04
N LEU A 457 9.69 -5.87 21.12
CA LEU A 457 10.69 -6.25 20.12
C LEU A 457 10.80 -7.77 20.00
N LEU A 458 10.87 -8.48 21.13
CA LEU A 458 10.88 -9.94 21.19
C LEU A 458 9.59 -10.56 20.62
N ALA A 459 8.43 -10.01 20.96
CA ALA A 459 7.14 -10.49 20.46
C ALA A 459 7.05 -10.37 18.94
N ILE A 460 7.52 -9.25 18.38
CA ILE A 460 7.53 -9.01 16.93
C ILE A 460 8.51 -9.95 16.22
N THR A 461 9.73 -10.14 16.72
CA THR A 461 10.72 -11.05 16.11
C THR A 461 10.31 -12.53 16.18
N ASN A 462 9.60 -12.92 17.24
CA ASN A 462 9.05 -14.28 17.38
C ASN A 462 7.73 -14.48 16.59
N GLY A 463 7.23 -13.43 15.94
CA GLY A 463 5.96 -13.43 15.23
C GLY A 463 6.05 -12.81 13.85
N ALA A 464 5.63 -11.55 13.75
CA ALA A 464 5.47 -10.83 12.48
C ALA A 464 6.79 -10.70 11.69
N PHE A 465 7.90 -10.42 12.38
CA PHE A 465 9.21 -10.23 11.80
C PHE A 465 10.05 -11.51 11.92
N ASN A 466 9.61 -12.56 11.21
CA ASN A 466 10.27 -13.87 11.23
C ASN A 466 10.42 -14.41 9.82
N LYS A 467 11.56 -15.03 9.51
CA LYS A 467 11.86 -15.57 8.17
C LYS A 467 10.84 -16.61 7.69
N ALA A 468 10.33 -17.46 8.58
CA ALA A 468 9.33 -18.47 8.23
C ALA A 468 7.96 -17.85 7.88
N VAL A 469 7.73 -16.60 8.28
CA VAL A 469 6.48 -15.85 8.04
C VAL A 469 6.64 -14.91 6.84
N LEU A 470 7.70 -14.10 6.82
CA LEU A 470 7.88 -13.07 5.80
C LEU A 470 8.40 -13.61 4.47
N ASN A 471 9.25 -14.65 4.44
CA ASN A 471 9.78 -15.15 3.17
C ASN A 471 8.68 -15.76 2.26
N PRO A 472 7.73 -16.57 2.77
CA PRO A 472 6.59 -17.01 1.97
C PRO A 472 5.73 -15.84 1.46
N ARG A 473 5.50 -14.81 2.29
CA ARG A 473 4.76 -13.61 1.90
C ARG A 473 5.46 -12.88 0.75
N ILE A 474 6.77 -12.65 0.87
CA ILE A 474 7.59 -12.01 -0.18
C ILE A 474 7.56 -12.83 -1.47
N ASN A 475 7.68 -14.16 -1.39
CA ASN A 475 7.60 -15.04 -2.56
C ASN A 475 6.26 -14.90 -3.28
N ALA A 476 5.15 -14.83 -2.53
CA ALA A 476 3.84 -14.65 -3.12
C ALA A 476 3.69 -13.29 -3.79
N PHE A 477 4.26 -12.21 -3.21
CA PHE A 477 4.32 -10.91 -3.89
C PHE A 477 5.15 -10.97 -5.17
N VAL A 478 6.32 -11.61 -5.15
CA VAL A 478 7.14 -11.81 -6.37
C VAL A 478 6.32 -12.49 -7.46
N THR A 479 5.69 -13.62 -7.14
CA THR A 479 4.82 -14.33 -8.10
C THR A 479 3.67 -13.45 -8.61
N GLN A 480 3.11 -12.59 -7.76
CA GLN A 480 2.03 -11.68 -8.13
C GLN A 480 2.49 -10.60 -9.10
N ILE A 481 3.60 -9.91 -8.81
CA ILE A 481 3.97 -8.67 -9.50
C ILE A 481 5.06 -8.83 -10.55
N GLU A 482 5.79 -9.94 -10.61
CA GLU A 482 6.98 -10.07 -11.46
C GLU A 482 6.70 -9.79 -12.95
N GLN A 483 5.59 -10.33 -13.48
CA GLN A 483 5.17 -10.06 -14.85
C GLN A 483 4.91 -8.55 -15.07
N ASP A 484 4.26 -7.91 -14.10
CA ASP A 484 3.90 -6.50 -14.13
C ASP A 484 5.14 -5.60 -13.97
N VAL A 485 6.15 -6.02 -13.20
CA VAL A 485 7.45 -5.34 -13.10
C VAL A 485 8.19 -5.41 -14.43
N ILE A 486 8.23 -6.58 -15.08
CA ILE A 486 8.84 -6.74 -16.41
C ILE A 486 8.15 -5.80 -17.41
N TRP A 487 6.81 -5.80 -17.44
CA TRP A 487 6.03 -4.89 -18.27
C TRP A 487 6.31 -3.43 -17.95
N ASP A 488 6.38 -3.03 -16.67
CA ASP A 488 6.66 -1.65 -16.29
C ASP A 488 8.03 -1.18 -16.82
N TYR A 489 9.03 -2.05 -16.85
CA TYR A 489 10.36 -1.74 -17.38
C TYR A 489 10.41 -1.55 -18.90
N THR A 490 9.42 -2.04 -19.67
CA THR A 490 9.36 -1.84 -21.13
C THR A 490 8.70 -0.52 -21.54
N ILE A 491 8.07 0.20 -20.61
CA ILE A 491 7.34 1.43 -20.90
C ILE A 491 8.31 2.59 -21.16
N ASP A 492 8.19 3.21 -22.34
CA ASP A 492 8.84 4.49 -22.66
C ASP A 492 8.20 5.62 -21.83
N ARG A 493 8.99 6.25 -20.96
CA ARG A 493 8.49 7.24 -20.00
C ARG A 493 8.45 8.62 -20.66
N SER A 494 7.31 9.31 -20.52
CA SER A 494 7.11 10.66 -21.04
C SER A 494 7.95 11.72 -20.31
N ASN A 495 8.20 11.60 -19.00
CA ASN A 495 9.11 12.48 -18.27
C ASN A 495 10.58 12.06 -18.47
N ARG A 496 11.11 12.24 -19.69
CA ARG A 496 12.46 11.78 -20.08
C ARG A 496 13.60 12.50 -19.37
N ALA A 497 13.37 13.71 -18.86
CA ALA A 497 14.37 14.48 -18.13
C ALA A 497 14.53 14.02 -16.67
N GLY A 498 13.56 13.26 -16.14
CA GLY A 498 13.62 12.75 -14.77
C GLY A 498 14.68 11.67 -14.59
N VAL A 499 15.13 11.49 -13.34
CA VAL A 499 16.10 10.45 -12.97
C VAL A 499 15.53 9.07 -13.27
N ASP A 500 16.30 8.26 -13.98
CA ASP A 500 16.01 6.85 -14.25
C ASP A 500 17.05 5.96 -13.55
N PRO A 501 16.69 5.22 -12.49
CA PRO A 501 17.61 4.32 -11.80
C PRO A 501 17.97 3.06 -12.60
N LYS A 502 17.44 2.86 -13.81
CA LYS A 502 17.80 1.74 -14.71
C LYS A 502 17.61 0.36 -14.07
N TRP A 503 16.52 0.18 -13.31
CA TRP A 503 16.14 -1.13 -12.79
C TRP A 503 15.92 -2.15 -13.91
N THR A 504 16.36 -3.38 -13.66
CA THR A 504 16.16 -4.54 -14.53
C THR A 504 15.53 -5.67 -13.72
N ILE A 505 15.06 -6.71 -14.40
CA ILE A 505 14.50 -7.88 -13.72
C ILE A 505 15.57 -8.63 -12.91
N GLU A 506 16.84 -8.62 -13.36
CA GLU A 506 17.97 -9.17 -12.61
C GLU A 506 18.17 -8.40 -11.31
N ILE A 507 18.12 -7.06 -11.35
CA ILE A 507 18.24 -6.23 -10.13
C ILE A 507 17.06 -6.52 -9.19
N PHE A 508 15.83 -6.58 -9.68
CA PHE A 508 14.64 -6.92 -8.88
C PHE A 508 14.83 -8.26 -8.14
N ARG A 509 15.21 -9.33 -8.87
CA ARG A 509 15.42 -10.66 -8.29
C ARG A 509 16.58 -10.69 -7.30
N LYS A 510 17.69 -10.01 -7.64
CA LYS A 510 18.91 -9.92 -6.83
C LYS A 510 18.64 -9.19 -5.51
N THR A 511 18.01 -8.02 -5.56
CA THR A 511 17.67 -7.23 -4.37
C THR A 511 16.71 -7.97 -3.41
N ILE A 512 15.96 -8.96 -3.89
CA ILE A 512 15.08 -9.78 -3.05
C ILE A 512 15.82 -10.98 -2.43
N ASN A 513 16.70 -11.63 -3.17
CA ASN A 513 17.19 -12.97 -2.81
C ASN A 513 18.67 -13.09 -2.45
N ASP A 514 19.51 -12.09 -2.77
CA ASP A 514 20.95 -12.19 -2.52
C ASP A 514 21.29 -12.45 -1.04
N PRO A 515 22.25 -13.32 -0.73
CA PRO A 515 22.55 -13.72 0.66
C PRO A 515 23.14 -12.60 1.52
N GLY A 516 23.59 -11.48 0.93
CA GLY A 516 24.23 -10.37 1.65
C GLY A 516 23.26 -9.27 2.11
N LYS A 517 22.94 -8.32 1.21
CA LYS A 517 22.15 -7.10 1.52
C LYS A 517 20.75 -7.10 0.91
N SER A 518 20.20 -8.26 0.59
CA SER A 518 18.84 -8.34 0.04
C SER A 518 17.77 -8.11 1.11
N LEU A 519 16.54 -7.89 0.65
CA LEU A 519 15.34 -7.84 1.49
C LEU A 519 15.24 -9.06 2.43
N LYS A 520 15.40 -10.28 1.89
CA LYS A 520 15.30 -11.51 2.70
C LYS A 520 16.50 -11.70 3.62
N ALA A 521 17.71 -11.41 3.15
CA ALA A 521 18.91 -11.51 3.99
C ALA A 521 18.82 -10.57 5.20
N TRP A 522 18.37 -9.32 4.98
CA TRP A 522 18.10 -8.37 6.06
C TRP A 522 17.14 -8.94 7.10
N ILE A 523 15.98 -9.43 6.66
CA ILE A 523 14.96 -10.00 7.55
C ILE A 523 15.52 -11.18 8.35
N ASN A 524 16.20 -12.11 7.68
CA ASN A 524 16.78 -13.28 8.32
C ASN A 524 17.80 -12.87 9.40
N ASN A 525 18.76 -12.02 9.04
CA ASN A 525 19.83 -11.59 9.93
C ASN A 525 19.29 -10.82 11.14
N ARG A 526 18.30 -9.94 10.93
CA ARG A 526 17.70 -9.13 12.00
C ARG A 526 16.81 -9.97 12.91
N ALA A 527 15.99 -10.88 12.35
CA ALA A 527 15.16 -11.79 13.14
C ALA A 527 16.00 -12.72 14.04
N GLU A 528 17.20 -13.11 13.60
CA GLU A 528 18.11 -13.97 14.38
C GLU A 528 18.95 -13.17 15.40
N SER A 529 19.48 -12.01 15.00
CA SER A 529 20.43 -11.27 15.85
C SER A 529 19.75 -10.40 16.91
N VAL A 530 18.61 -9.78 16.62
CA VAL A 530 17.97 -8.81 17.54
C VAL A 530 17.55 -9.42 18.88
N PRO A 531 16.95 -10.63 18.96
CA PRO A 531 16.62 -11.25 20.24
C PRO A 531 17.81 -11.38 21.19
N SER A 532 19.02 -11.63 20.67
CA SER A 532 20.25 -11.75 21.48
C SER A 532 20.71 -10.41 22.08
N GLN A 533 20.25 -9.28 21.53
CA GLN A 533 20.61 -7.93 21.98
C GLN A 533 19.76 -7.46 23.16
N VAL A 534 18.58 -8.05 23.34
CA VAL A 534 17.63 -7.75 24.42
C VAL A 534 17.58 -8.84 25.48
N GLY A 535 17.90 -10.09 25.13
CA GLY A 535 17.82 -11.26 26.02
C GLY A 535 18.85 -11.35 27.15
N LYS A 536 19.59 -10.28 27.47
CA LYS A 536 20.55 -10.24 28.61
C LYS A 536 20.15 -9.27 29.72
N SER A 537 19.01 -8.59 29.62
CA SER A 537 18.62 -7.52 30.56
C SER A 537 17.41 -7.85 31.43
N SER A 538 17.32 -9.07 32.01
CA SER A 538 16.70 -9.31 33.33
C SER A 538 16.52 -10.82 33.59
N ALA A 539 17.48 -11.40 34.31
CA ALA A 539 17.21 -12.40 35.35
C ALA A 539 17.72 -11.80 36.66
#